data_AF-A0A9E6F848-F1
#
_entry.id   AF-A0A9E6F848-F1
#
_cell.length_a   1.000
_cell.length_b   1.000
_cell.length_c   1.000
_cell.angle_alpha   90.00
_cell.angle_beta   90.00
_cell.angle_gamma   90.00
#
_symmetry.space_group_name_H-M   'P 1'
#
loop_
_entity.id
_entity.type
_entity.pdbx_description
1 polymer ?
#
loop_
_entity_poly.entity_id
_entity_poly.type
_entity_poly.pdbx_seq_one_letter_code
_entity_poly.pdbx_strand_id
1 'polypeptide(L)'
;MDKKIELSPRWTRLVKVEELEAGAYYVDAYCSPLPSEELRENNLDEKPILYAFAIFNQDNQYVLSYALEIRKAYRLNDEGEEEEYVGCFLEAFCPNSQFSCKTYKDAEPDFDAVKNTVLSYIHEYDAVKKMLEYDQETLLRQSNGKAPANYAVKVNGEIIDDDEKPSKDQ
;
A
#
# COMPACT_ATOMS: atom_id res chain seq x y z
N MET A 1 -10.29 -25.57 9.05
CA MET A 1 -9.30 -24.83 9.86
C MET A 1 -9.20 -23.46 9.25
N ASP A 2 -9.99 -22.52 9.76
CA ASP A 2 -9.94 -21.13 9.32
C ASP A 2 -8.58 -20.57 9.71
N LYS A 3 -7.76 -20.21 8.72
CA LYS A 3 -6.57 -19.40 8.95
C LYS A 3 -7.06 -18.09 9.55
N LYS A 4 -6.97 -17.93 10.87
CA LYS A 4 -7.05 -16.60 11.48
C LYS A 4 -5.95 -15.77 10.85
N ILE A 5 -6.34 -14.81 10.03
CA ILE A 5 -5.46 -13.75 9.57
C ILE A 5 -5.05 -13.02 10.85
N GLU A 6 -3.83 -13.26 11.35
CA GLU A 6 -3.27 -12.46 12.42
C GLU A 6 -2.99 -11.08 11.83
N LEU A 7 -3.96 -10.18 12.01
CA LEU A 7 -3.78 -8.76 11.74
C LEU A 7 -2.55 -8.30 12.51
N SER A 8 -1.65 -7.56 11.83
CA SER A 8 -0.49 -6.94 12.47
C SER A 8 -0.91 -6.23 13.77
N PRO A 9 -0.10 -6.24 14.85
CA PRO A 9 -0.45 -5.67 16.15
C PRO A 9 -0.93 -4.20 16.14
N ARG A 10 -0.70 -3.50 15.02
CA ARG A 10 -1.18 -2.13 14.77
C ARG A 10 -2.64 -2.07 14.30
N TRP A 11 -3.06 -3.04 13.48
CA TRP A 11 -4.43 -3.15 12.98
C TRP A 11 -5.41 -3.63 14.05
N THR A 12 -4.94 -4.49 14.97
CA THR A 12 -5.75 -5.03 16.08
C THR A 12 -6.16 -3.98 17.11
N ARG A 13 -5.50 -2.82 17.13
CA ARG A 13 -5.82 -1.69 18.01
C ARG A 13 -6.92 -0.80 17.43
N LEU A 14 -7.24 -0.94 16.15
CA LEU A 14 -8.23 -0.09 15.48
C LEU A 14 -9.65 -0.52 15.85
N VAL A 15 -10.55 0.47 15.91
CA VAL A 15 -11.97 0.26 16.18
C VAL A 15 -12.72 0.33 14.86
N LYS A 16 -13.55 -0.68 14.57
CA LYS A 16 -14.44 -0.65 13.42
C LYS A 16 -15.51 0.43 13.64
N VAL A 17 -15.66 1.33 12.67
CA VAL A 17 -16.58 2.47 12.77
C VAL A 17 -17.71 2.42 11.75
N GLU A 18 -17.50 1.77 10.61
CA GLU A 18 -18.47 1.76 9.50
C GLU A 18 -18.35 0.48 8.66
N GLU A 19 -19.48 0.04 8.11
CA GLU A 19 -19.58 -0.98 7.05
C GLU A 19 -20.17 -0.31 5.81
N LEU A 20 -19.56 -0.56 4.66
CA LEU A 20 -19.88 0.10 3.41
C LEU A 20 -20.03 -0.93 2.28
N GLU A 21 -20.90 -0.62 1.33
CA GLU A 21 -20.97 -1.33 0.05
C GLU A 21 -20.34 -0.46 -1.04
N ALA A 22 -19.43 -1.05 -1.81
CA ALA A 22 -18.70 -0.40 -2.89
C ALA A 22 -18.77 -1.26 -4.17
N GLY A 23 -19.97 -1.32 -4.76
CA GLY A 23 -20.21 -2.03 -6.02
C GLY A 23 -20.20 -3.54 -5.82
N ALA A 24 -19.13 -4.22 -6.26
CA ALA A 24 -18.96 -5.66 -6.06
C ALA A 24 -18.23 -6.03 -4.76
N TYR A 25 -17.95 -5.04 -3.91
CA TYR A 25 -17.14 -5.21 -2.70
C TYR A 25 -17.85 -4.70 -1.46
N TYR A 26 -17.54 -5.32 -0.32
CA TYR A 26 -17.84 -4.80 1.01
C TYR A 26 -16.59 -4.17 1.60
N VAL A 27 -16.74 -3.06 2.32
CA VAL A 27 -15.63 -2.36 2.94
C VAL A 27 -15.93 -2.14 4.42
N ASP A 28 -15.04 -2.67 5.25
CA ASP A 28 -15.03 -2.36 6.67
C ASP A 28 -14.06 -1.20 6.92
N ALA A 29 -14.55 -0.13 7.52
CA ALA A 29 -13.75 1.03 7.87
C ALA A 29 -13.43 1.05 9.37
N TYR A 30 -12.19 1.42 9.68
CA TYR A 30 -11.62 1.41 11.02
C TYR A 30 -10.91 2.74 11.31
N CYS A 31 -10.92 3.14 12.58
CA CYS A 31 -10.23 4.31 13.08
C CYS A 31 -9.34 3.96 14.27
N SER A 32 -8.26 4.73 14.45
CA SER A 32 -7.51 4.71 15.71
C SER A 32 -8.42 5.15 16.87
N PRO A 33 -8.37 4.47 18.02
CA PRO A 33 -9.02 4.94 19.25
C PRO A 33 -8.30 6.15 19.87
N LEU A 34 -7.05 6.42 19.45
CA LEU A 34 -6.25 7.55 19.93
C LEU A 34 -6.35 8.73 18.96
N PRO A 35 -6.37 9.98 19.47
CA PRO A 35 -6.28 11.18 18.64
C PRO A 35 -4.99 11.22 17.81
N SER A 36 -5.04 11.87 16.65
CA SER A 36 -3.89 11.96 15.75
C SER A 36 -2.69 12.69 16.35
N GLU A 37 -2.91 13.70 17.19
CA GLU A 37 -1.85 14.41 17.93
C GLU A 37 -1.05 13.43 18.81
N GLU A 38 -1.73 12.57 19.58
CA GLU A 38 -1.09 11.57 20.43
C GLU A 38 -0.27 10.55 19.62
N LEU A 39 -0.78 10.15 18.45
CA LEU A 39 -0.09 9.26 17.50
C LEU A 39 1.11 9.92 16.80
N ARG A 40 1.12 11.25 16.69
CA ARG A 40 2.25 12.01 16.12
C ARG A 40 3.37 12.15 17.13
N GLU A 41 3.04 12.33 18.39
CA GLU A 41 4.00 12.46 19.48
C GLU A 41 4.58 11.11 19.91
N ASN A 42 3.80 10.03 19.79
CA ASN A 42 4.16 8.70 20.28
C ASN A 42 4.02 7.65 19.18
N ASN A 43 4.94 6.68 19.16
CA ASN A 43 4.86 5.46 18.34
C ASN A 43 5.16 5.62 16.83
N LEU A 44 5.77 6.73 16.37
CA LEU A 44 6.11 6.91 14.93
C LEU A 44 7.01 5.79 14.36
N ASP A 45 7.81 5.12 15.19
CA ASP A 45 8.62 3.96 14.80
C ASP A 45 7.76 2.78 14.33
N GLU A 46 6.55 2.66 14.88
CA GLU A 46 5.57 1.66 14.46
C GLU A 46 4.78 2.12 13.23
N LYS A 47 4.82 3.41 12.83
CA LYS A 47 3.99 4.04 11.79
C LYS A 47 2.48 3.97 12.11
N PRO A 48 1.95 4.62 13.14
CA PRO A 48 0.58 4.39 13.60
C PRO A 48 -0.46 4.63 12.49
N ILE A 49 -1.51 3.81 12.50
CA ILE A 49 -2.60 3.90 11.51
C ILE A 49 -3.68 4.80 12.08
N LEU A 50 -4.01 5.87 11.37
CA LEU A 50 -5.09 6.77 11.73
C LEU A 50 -6.44 6.20 11.25
N TYR A 51 -6.51 5.79 9.99
CA TYR A 51 -7.70 5.17 9.39
C TYR A 51 -7.32 3.96 8.55
N ALA A 52 -8.20 2.97 8.48
CA ALA A 52 -7.99 1.78 7.67
C ALA A 52 -9.29 1.29 7.02
N PHE A 53 -9.16 0.66 5.86
CA PHE A 53 -10.28 0.19 5.05
C PHE A 53 -9.95 -1.21 4.56
N ALA A 54 -10.62 -2.24 5.09
CA ALA A 54 -10.48 -3.62 4.66
C ALA A 54 -11.56 -3.96 3.64
N ILE A 55 -11.16 -4.52 2.51
CA ILE A 55 -12.03 -4.77 1.36
C ILE A 55 -12.25 -6.26 1.21
N PHE A 56 -13.51 -6.64 1.05
CA PHE A 56 -13.97 -8.00 0.87
C PHE A 56 -14.74 -8.15 -0.43
N ASN A 57 -14.64 -9.31 -1.07
CA ASN A 57 -15.46 -9.64 -2.25
C ASN A 57 -16.88 -10.07 -1.83
N GLN A 58 -17.73 -10.41 -2.81
CA GLN A 58 -19.11 -10.84 -2.57
C GLN A 58 -19.21 -12.14 -1.76
N ASP A 59 -18.17 -12.99 -1.78
CA ASP A 59 -18.06 -14.21 -0.98
C ASP A 59 -17.50 -13.94 0.43
N ASN A 60 -17.40 -12.67 0.83
CA ASN A 60 -16.86 -12.20 2.10
C ASN A 60 -15.39 -12.61 2.34
N GLN A 61 -14.61 -12.76 1.28
CA GLN A 61 -13.19 -13.05 1.36
C GLN A 61 -12.40 -11.75 1.33
N TYR A 62 -11.42 -11.61 2.23
CA TYR A 62 -10.49 -10.48 2.23
C TYR A 62 -9.76 -10.40 0.89
N VAL A 63 -9.71 -9.20 0.32
CA VAL A 63 -9.02 -8.93 -0.93
C VAL A 63 -7.80 -8.06 -0.70
N LEU A 64 -8.01 -6.85 -0.18
CA LEU A 64 -6.93 -5.90 0.09
C LEU A 64 -7.34 -4.94 1.19
N SER A 65 -6.39 -4.09 1.59
CA SER A 65 -6.70 -3.00 2.49
C SER A 65 -5.94 -1.73 2.15
N TYR A 66 -6.53 -0.59 2.53
CA TYR A 66 -5.89 0.71 2.51
C TYR A 66 -5.69 1.20 3.94
N ALA A 67 -4.55 1.83 4.21
CA ALA A 67 -4.26 2.41 5.53
C ALA A 67 -3.68 3.81 5.37
N LEU A 68 -4.24 4.75 6.13
CA LEU A 68 -3.66 6.07 6.33
C LEU A 68 -2.72 6.00 7.53
N GLU A 69 -1.42 5.97 7.27
CA GLU A 69 -0.38 5.91 8.29
C GLU A 69 0.18 7.30 8.61
N ILE A 70 0.61 7.49 9.85
CA ILE A 70 1.42 8.64 10.25
C ILE A 70 2.88 8.18 10.27
N ARG A 71 3.77 8.90 9.57
CA ARG A 71 5.21 8.60 9.56
C ARG A 71 6.04 9.86 9.39
N LYS A 72 7.31 9.75 9.78
CA LYS A 72 8.35 10.72 9.42
C LYS A 72 8.71 10.59 7.95
N ALA A 73 8.97 11.71 7.31
CA ALA A 73 9.47 11.80 5.95
C ALA A 73 10.34 13.04 5.79
N TYR A 74 11.04 13.14 4.67
CA TYR A 74 11.89 14.28 4.33
C TYR A 74 11.32 15.01 3.12
N ARG A 75 11.51 16.33 3.08
CA ARG A 75 11.23 17.17 1.91
C ARG A 75 12.32 18.23 1.77
N LEU A 76 12.45 18.82 0.59
CA LEU A 76 13.28 20.01 0.41
C LEU A 76 12.50 21.24 0.86
N ASN A 77 13.12 22.08 1.68
CA ASN A 77 12.58 23.39 2.04
C ASN A 77 12.81 24.42 0.91
N ASP A 78 12.37 25.66 1.12
CA ASP A 78 12.50 26.75 0.13
C ASP A 78 13.97 27.11 -0.18
N GLU A 79 14.90 26.71 0.68
CA GLU A 79 16.35 26.91 0.52
C GLU A 79 17.03 25.70 -0.16
N GLY A 80 16.27 24.65 -0.46
CA GLY A 80 16.78 23.42 -1.10
C GLY A 80 17.47 22.46 -0.12
N GLU A 81 17.32 22.65 1.19
CA GLU A 81 17.83 21.76 2.22
C GLU A 81 16.78 20.71 2.62
N GLU A 82 17.24 19.51 2.99
CA GLU A 82 16.36 18.45 3.50
C GLU A 82 15.86 18.78 4.92
N GLU A 83 14.55 18.82 5.09
CA GLU A 83 13.89 18.95 6.39
C GLU A 83 12.98 17.75 6.69
N GLU A 84 12.98 17.32 7.94
CA GLU A 84 12.09 16.26 8.43
C GLU A 84 10.69 16.82 8.72
N TYR A 85 9.65 16.08 8.33
CA TYR A 85 8.27 16.38 8.69
C TYR A 85 7.50 15.10 9.03
N VAL A 86 6.42 15.26 9.81
CA VAL A 86 5.48 14.18 10.14
C VAL A 86 4.21 14.35 9.32
N GLY A 87 4.01 13.45 8.36
CA GLY A 87 2.86 13.50 7.44
C GLY A 87 1.90 12.32 7.63
N CYS A 88 0.74 12.42 6.99
CA CYS A 88 -0.18 11.30 6.81
C CYS A 88 -0.02 10.72 5.39
N PHE A 89 -0.02 9.40 5.29
CA PHE A 89 0.38 8.68 4.10
C PHE A 89 -0.62 7.56 3.86
N LEU A 90 -1.47 7.72 2.84
CA LEU A 90 -2.39 6.67 2.44
C LEU A 90 -1.61 5.73 1.52
N GLU A 91 -1.22 4.59 2.05
CA GLU A 91 -0.63 3.53 1.25
C GLU A 91 -1.73 2.94 0.36
N ALA A 92 -1.56 3.14 -0.95
CA ALA A 92 -2.42 2.59 -1.98
C ALA A 92 -1.55 1.89 -3.03
N PHE A 93 -2.10 0.89 -3.71
CA PHE A 93 -1.40 0.21 -4.80
C PHE A 93 -1.44 1.04 -6.08
N CYS A 94 -0.33 1.03 -6.82
CA CYS A 94 -0.21 1.66 -8.13
C CYS A 94 0.25 0.63 -9.16
N PRO A 95 -0.44 0.49 -10.31
CA PRO A 95 -0.07 -0.48 -11.36
C PRO A 95 1.36 -0.32 -11.90
N ASN A 96 1.94 0.88 -11.78
CA ASN A 96 3.25 1.21 -12.36
C ASN A 96 4.40 1.27 -11.34
N SER A 97 4.13 1.23 -10.03
CA SER A 97 5.16 1.46 -8.99
C SER A 97 5.06 0.55 -7.76
N GLN A 98 4.24 -0.51 -7.78
CA GLN A 98 3.95 -1.42 -6.65
C GLN A 98 3.20 -0.72 -5.48
N PHE A 99 3.54 0.51 -5.12
CA PHE A 99 2.83 1.35 -4.15
C PHE A 99 2.79 2.81 -4.65
N SER A 100 1.61 3.43 -4.72
CA SER A 100 1.47 4.89 -4.72
C SER A 100 1.04 5.34 -3.33
N CYS A 101 1.86 6.18 -2.73
CA CYS A 101 1.48 6.83 -1.50
C CYS A 101 0.79 8.16 -1.82
N LYS A 102 -0.50 8.30 -1.49
CA LYS A 102 -1.12 9.63 -1.46
C LYS A 102 -0.67 10.29 -0.16
N THR A 103 0.13 11.33 -0.29
CA THR A 103 0.71 12.06 0.85
C THR A 103 -0.14 13.27 1.20
N TYR A 104 -0.50 13.38 2.46
CA TYR A 104 -1.17 14.53 3.07
C TYR A 104 -0.14 15.23 3.95
N LYS A 105 0.64 16.12 3.32
CA LYS A 105 1.79 16.80 3.93
C LYS A 105 1.43 18.07 4.71
N ASP A 106 0.43 18.82 4.23
CA ASP A 106 0.14 20.17 4.74
C ASP A 106 -1.14 20.22 5.61
N ALA A 107 -2.02 19.23 5.46
CA ALA A 107 -3.25 19.10 6.23
C ALA A 107 -3.54 17.63 6.49
N GLU A 108 -3.85 17.30 7.75
CA GLU A 108 -4.37 15.99 8.09
C GLU A 108 -5.76 15.83 7.45
N PRO A 109 -6.01 14.76 6.68
CA PRO A 109 -7.32 14.55 6.09
C PRO A 109 -8.29 14.03 7.16
N ASP A 110 -9.54 14.49 7.10
CA ASP A 110 -10.60 13.87 7.89
C ASP A 110 -10.97 12.48 7.34
N PHE A 111 -11.69 11.71 8.16
CA PHE A 111 -12.10 10.35 7.82
C PHE A 111 -12.91 10.27 6.52
N ASP A 112 -13.86 11.18 6.31
CA ASP A 112 -14.75 11.17 5.14
C ASP A 112 -13.99 11.45 3.84
N ALA A 113 -13.01 12.37 3.86
CA ALA A 113 -12.15 12.64 2.73
C ALA A 113 -11.32 11.42 2.31
N VAL A 114 -10.81 10.68 3.29
CA VAL A 114 -10.02 9.45 3.05
C VAL A 114 -10.93 8.33 2.57
N LYS A 115 -12.09 8.14 3.22
CA LYS A 115 -13.12 7.18 2.80
C LYS A 115 -13.52 7.39 1.34
N ASN A 116 -13.85 8.62 0.97
CA ASN A 116 -14.24 8.96 -0.40
C ASN A 116 -13.09 8.71 -1.41
N THR A 117 -11.84 8.98 -1.01
CA THR A 117 -10.67 8.64 -1.82
C THR A 117 -10.56 7.13 -2.05
N VAL A 118 -10.73 6.32 -1.00
CA VAL A 118 -10.68 4.85 -1.09
C VAL A 118 -11.81 4.31 -1.96
N LEU A 119 -13.04 4.79 -1.77
CA LEU A 119 -14.18 4.39 -2.59
C LEU A 119 -13.96 4.72 -4.07
N SER A 120 -13.40 5.90 -4.40
CA SER A 120 -13.01 6.25 -5.77
C SER A 120 -11.96 5.27 -6.32
N TYR A 121 -10.94 4.87 -5.54
CA TYR A 121 -9.99 3.84 -5.96
C TYR A 121 -10.63 2.49 -6.27
N ILE A 122 -11.62 2.08 -5.48
CA ILE A 122 -12.35 0.83 -5.71
C ILE A 122 -13.19 0.92 -6.98
N HIS A 123 -13.98 1.98 -7.12
CA HIS A 123 -14.97 2.12 -8.18
C HIS A 123 -14.40 2.54 -9.54
N GLU A 124 -13.51 3.54 -9.55
CA GLU A 124 -13.09 4.20 -10.78
C GLU A 124 -11.86 3.54 -11.40
N TYR A 125 -11.00 2.94 -10.57
CA TYR A 125 -9.73 2.40 -11.03
C TYR A 125 -9.69 0.88 -11.15
N ASP A 126 -10.78 0.19 -10.77
CA ASP A 126 -10.86 -1.27 -10.62
C ASP A 126 -9.61 -1.81 -9.89
N ALA A 127 -9.19 -1.06 -8.87
CA ALA A 127 -7.91 -1.27 -8.20
C ALA A 127 -7.82 -2.66 -7.58
N VAL A 128 -8.96 -3.19 -7.15
CA VAL A 128 -9.08 -4.51 -6.57
C VAL A 128 -8.73 -5.59 -7.59
N LYS A 129 -9.32 -5.57 -8.79
CA LYS A 129 -9.03 -6.55 -9.83
C LYS A 129 -7.59 -6.46 -10.31
N LYS A 130 -7.08 -5.26 -10.53
CA LYS A 130 -5.69 -5.03 -10.95
C LYS A 130 -4.67 -5.51 -9.91
N MET A 131 -4.98 -5.39 -8.62
CA MET A 131 -4.13 -5.90 -7.56
C MET A 131 -4.12 -7.44 -7.54
N LEU A 132 -5.30 -8.07 -7.67
CA LEU A 132 -5.39 -9.53 -7.77
C LEU A 132 -4.62 -10.08 -8.98
N GLU A 133 -4.71 -9.41 -10.13
CA GLU A 133 -3.95 -9.76 -11.34
C GLU A 133 -2.43 -9.61 -11.10
N TYR A 134 -1.99 -8.52 -10.46
CA TYR A 134 -0.58 -8.30 -10.12
C TYR A 134 -0.02 -9.33 -9.14
N ASP A 135 -0.76 -9.69 -8.09
CA ASP A 135 -0.36 -10.69 -7.12
C ASP A 135 -0.20 -12.07 -7.78
N GLN A 136 -1.14 -12.43 -8.66
CA GLN A 136 -1.05 -13.65 -9.46
C GLN A 136 0.18 -13.65 -10.37
N GLU A 137 0.44 -12.56 -11.08
CA GLU A 137 1.65 -12.42 -11.91
C GLU A 137 2.93 -12.52 -11.07
N THR A 138 2.96 -11.91 -9.89
CA THR A 138 4.12 -11.92 -9.00
C THR A 138 4.38 -13.32 -8.46
N LEU A 139 3.34 -14.04 -8.03
CA LEU A 139 3.43 -15.43 -7.59
C LEU A 139 3.91 -16.36 -8.71
N LEU A 140 3.41 -16.17 -9.94
CA LEU A 140 3.84 -16.92 -11.12
C LEU A 140 5.31 -16.63 -11.48
N ARG A 141 5.78 -15.39 -11.32
CA ARG A 141 7.18 -15.01 -11.54
C ARG A 141 8.10 -15.62 -10.49
N GLN A 142 7.67 -15.65 -9.23
CA GLN A 142 8.41 -16.28 -8.13
C GLN A 142 8.46 -17.81 -8.27
N SER A 143 7.39 -18.44 -8.75
CA SER A 143 7.34 -19.89 -8.98
C SER A 143 8.12 -20.34 -10.22
N ASN A 144 8.29 -19.46 -11.23
CA ASN A 144 8.96 -19.77 -12.49
C ASN A 144 10.40 -19.21 -12.61
N GLY A 145 10.95 -18.60 -11.56
CA GLY A 145 12.38 -18.24 -11.47
C GLY A 145 12.89 -17.27 -12.55
N LYS A 146 12.03 -16.48 -13.20
CA LYS A 146 12.44 -15.46 -14.18
C LYS A 146 11.78 -14.12 -13.88
N ALA A 147 12.58 -13.19 -13.35
CA ALA A 147 12.23 -11.79 -13.29
C ALA A 147 12.22 -11.18 -14.71
N PRO A 148 11.33 -10.22 -15.03
CA PRO A 148 11.36 -9.54 -16.32
C PRO A 148 12.56 -8.59 -16.46
N ALA A 149 13.14 -8.59 -17.65
CA ALA A 149 14.36 -7.90 -18.07
C ALA A 149 14.27 -6.36 -18.17
N ASN A 150 13.53 -5.68 -17.29
CA ASN A 150 13.41 -4.21 -17.30
C ASN A 150 13.99 -3.50 -16.07
N TYR A 151 14.77 -4.20 -15.25
CA TYR A 151 15.56 -3.56 -14.19
C TYR A 151 16.98 -4.11 -14.23
N ALA A 152 17.82 -3.53 -15.09
CA ALA A 152 19.26 -3.65 -14.93
C ALA A 152 19.65 -2.94 -13.63
N VAL A 153 19.86 -3.71 -12.56
CA VAL A 153 20.45 -3.20 -11.32
C VAL A 153 21.96 -3.21 -11.50
N LYS A 154 22.57 -2.02 -11.57
CA LYS A 154 24.03 -1.87 -11.49
C LYS A 154 24.49 -2.15 -10.08
N VAL A 155 25.37 -3.14 -9.90
CA VAL A 155 26.18 -3.32 -8.69
C VAL A 155 27.64 -3.31 -9.12
N ASN A 156 28.44 -2.40 -8.58
CA ASN A 156 29.87 -2.21 -8.87
C ASN A 156 30.24 -1.92 -10.35
N GLY A 157 29.36 -1.28 -11.11
CA GLY A 157 29.73 -0.61 -12.37
C GLY A 157 29.74 -1.48 -13.63
N GLU A 158 29.44 -2.77 -13.56
CA GLU A 158 29.31 -3.62 -14.75
C GLU A 158 27.83 -3.98 -15.03
N ILE A 159 27.47 -3.96 -16.32
CA ILE A 159 26.19 -4.45 -16.83
C ILE A 159 26.42 -5.89 -17.27
N ILE A 160 25.71 -6.84 -16.66
CA ILE A 160 25.70 -8.22 -17.12
C ILE A 160 24.53 -8.35 -18.09
N ASP A 161 24.82 -8.42 -19.39
CA ASP A 161 23.85 -8.83 -20.42
C ASP A 161 23.88 -10.36 -20.53
N ASP A 162 22.72 -10.98 -20.35
CA ASP A 162 22.55 -12.43 -20.36
C ASP A 162 22.22 -12.90 -21.78
N ASP A 163 23.23 -13.00 -22.64
CA ASP A 163 23.06 -13.45 -24.03
C ASP A 163 24.23 -14.31 -24.52
N GLU A 164 24.62 -15.36 -23.76
CA GLU A 164 25.28 -16.52 -24.37
C GLU A 164 24.23 -17.50 -24.90
N LYS A 165 23.87 -17.34 -26.17
CA LYS A 165 23.18 -18.39 -26.94
C LYS A 165 24.02 -19.67 -26.94
N PRO A 166 23.45 -20.86 -26.73
CA PRO A 166 24.14 -22.08 -27.11
C PRO A 166 24.23 -22.14 -28.65
N SER A 167 25.47 -22.27 -29.15
CA SER A 167 25.79 -22.62 -30.53
C SER A 167 24.93 -23.80 -30.99
N LYS A 168 24.19 -23.62 -32.10
CA LYS A 168 23.68 -24.74 -32.88
C LYS A 168 24.76 -25.13 -33.88
N ASP A 169 25.55 -26.14 -33.54
CA ASP A 169 26.30 -26.91 -34.51
C ASP A 169 25.46 -28.11 -34.97
N GLN A 170 24.90 -28.00 -36.17
CA GLN A 170 24.66 -29.08 -37.12
C GLN A 170 25.12 -28.61 -38.50
#